data_AF-A0A938MWE1-F1
#
_entry.id   AF-A0A938MWE1-F1
#
_cell.length_a   1.000
_cell.length_b   1.000
_cell.length_c   1.000
_cell.angle_alpha   90.00
_cell.angle_beta   90.00
_cell.angle_gamma   90.00
#
_symmetry.space_group_name_H-M   'P 1'
#
loop_
_entity.id
_entity.type
_entity.pdbx_description
1 polymer ?
#
loop_
_entity_poly.entity_id
_entity_poly.type
_entity_poly.pdbx_seq_one_letter_code
_entity_poly.pdbx_strand_id
1 'polypeptide(L)'
;MAMFWLRKTDEWANVPLASRGGRGSGPAGSPGGGSSPESAAGPRAPVAPEASLVLPFLLPFVFPFDAEAGAAWALVIPPGLTVFRNGSPVSLGLTALADRDELLVVMEATGVKQRLYFSTEAAPLIEPAPVALTCPRCKDPLISGGPAVCCPTCRAWHHQTDERPCWTYSDFCAACPTQRTALDGRLSWTPEDL
;
A
#
# COMPACT_ATOMS: atom_id res chain seq x y z
N MET A 1 -14.19 -1.81 7.84
CA MET A 1 -13.07 -2.71 7.53
C MET A 1 -11.99 -1.84 6.91
N ALA A 2 -10.89 -1.59 7.62
CA ALA A 2 -9.80 -0.77 7.10
C ALA A 2 -8.98 -1.61 6.12
N MET A 3 -8.72 -1.06 4.93
CA MET A 3 -8.00 -1.72 3.85
C MET A 3 -6.59 -1.13 3.80
N PHE A 4 -5.57 -1.99 3.89
CA PHE A 4 -4.18 -1.57 3.89
C PHE A 4 -3.45 -2.26 2.74
N TRP A 5 -2.62 -1.47 2.07
CA TRP A 5 -1.85 -1.89 0.90
C TRP A 5 -0.41 -2.11 1.30
N LEU A 6 0.13 -3.28 0.99
CA LEU A 6 1.57 -3.52 1.05
C LEU A 6 2.14 -3.13 -0.31
N ARG A 7 2.78 -1.95 -0.38
CA ARG A 7 3.34 -1.41 -1.62
C ARG A 7 4.85 -1.59 -1.67
N LYS A 8 5.38 -1.79 -2.87
CA LYS A 8 6.78 -1.49 -3.20
C LYS A 8 6.99 0.03 -3.18
N THR A 9 7.47 0.57 -2.07
CA THR A 9 8.10 1.91 -2.02
C THR A 9 9.39 1.79 -1.23
N ASP A 10 10.44 2.49 -1.66
CA ASP A 10 11.72 2.58 -0.93
C ASP A 10 11.57 3.27 0.44
N GLU A 11 10.37 3.79 0.75
CA GLU A 11 9.97 4.30 2.06
C GLU A 11 8.69 3.63 2.56
N TRP A 12 8.77 3.07 3.76
CA TRP A 12 7.65 2.46 4.47
C TRP A 12 6.91 3.54 5.25
N ALA A 13 5.74 3.96 4.77
CA ALA A 13 4.80 4.74 5.56
C ALA A 13 3.41 4.09 5.49
N ASN A 14 2.95 3.58 6.63
CA ASN A 14 1.54 3.26 6.85
C ASN A 14 0.73 4.54 6.56
N VAL A 15 0.02 4.60 5.43
CA VAL A 15 -0.91 5.71 5.16
C VAL A 15 -2.28 5.31 5.72
N PRO A 16 -2.76 5.92 6.82
CA PRO A 16 -4.14 5.74 7.24
C PRO A 16 -5.02 6.49 6.24
N LEU A 17 -6.00 5.82 5.62
CA LEU A 17 -7.05 6.53 4.89
C LEU A 17 -7.89 7.34 5.89
N ALA A 18 -8.00 8.65 5.62
CA ALA A 18 -8.72 9.62 6.43
C ALA A 18 -10.13 9.15 6.81
N SER A 19 -10.45 9.23 8.10
CA SER A 19 -11.80 9.06 8.61
C SER A 19 -12.71 10.18 8.11
N ARG A 20 -13.73 9.81 7.34
CA ARG A 20 -14.92 10.65 7.15
C ARG A 20 -15.72 10.67 8.45
N GLY A 21 -15.97 11.86 8.97
CA GLY A 21 -16.92 12.14 10.05
C GLY A 21 -16.39 13.34 10.84
N GLY A 22 -17.10 14.42 11.05
CA GLY A 22 -18.53 14.67 11.02
C GLY A 22 -18.73 15.88 11.93
N ARG A 23 -19.50 16.86 11.47
CA ARG A 23 -19.71 18.15 12.14
C ARG A 23 -20.27 17.96 13.56
N GLY A 24 -19.80 18.79 14.48
CA GLY A 24 -20.39 18.96 15.81
C GLY A 24 -19.96 20.27 16.43
N SER A 25 -20.61 21.37 16.04
CA SER A 25 -20.48 22.67 16.69
C SER A 25 -21.58 22.81 17.73
N GLY A 26 -21.23 23.02 18.99
CA GLY A 26 -22.16 23.35 20.08
C GLY A 26 -21.43 24.12 21.19
N PRO A 27 -22.04 25.13 21.85
CA PRO A 27 -21.30 26.22 22.49
C PRO A 27 -21.27 26.20 24.03
N ALA A 28 -20.29 26.97 24.54
CA ALA A 28 -20.21 27.80 25.76
C ALA A 28 -20.90 27.38 27.09
N GLY A 29 -20.09 27.28 28.14
CA GLY A 29 -20.49 27.39 29.55
C GLY A 29 -19.27 27.56 30.46
N SER A 30 -19.21 28.68 31.21
CA SER A 30 -18.12 29.11 32.10
C SER A 30 -18.59 29.09 33.58
N PRO A 31 -17.76 29.47 34.58
CA PRO A 31 -17.38 28.63 35.72
C PRO A 31 -18.16 28.89 37.03
N GLY A 32 -18.11 27.95 37.97
CA GLY A 32 -18.60 28.10 39.35
C GLY A 32 -17.77 27.28 40.33
N GLY A 33 -17.24 27.94 41.36
CA GLY A 33 -16.34 27.35 42.37
C GLY A 33 -17.03 26.60 43.51
N GLY A 34 -16.22 25.97 44.36
CA GLY A 34 -16.66 25.33 45.59
C GLY A 34 -15.54 24.53 46.26
N SER A 35 -15.23 24.89 47.49
CA SER A 35 -14.10 24.45 48.33
C SER A 35 -14.39 23.14 49.09
N SER A 36 -13.36 22.27 49.22
CA SER A 36 -12.93 21.39 50.36
C SER A 36 -13.93 20.57 51.22
N PRO A 37 -13.51 19.59 52.06
CA PRO A 37 -12.31 18.71 52.09
C PRO A 37 -12.64 17.19 52.30
N GLU A 38 -11.58 16.37 52.39
CA GLU A 38 -11.45 15.10 53.14
C GLU A 38 -12.45 13.94 52.93
N SER A 39 -12.00 12.90 52.21
CA SER A 39 -12.41 11.53 52.54
C SER A 39 -11.35 10.47 52.16
N ALA A 40 -10.87 9.81 53.20
CA ALA A 40 -10.17 8.53 53.31
C ALA A 40 -9.66 7.85 52.02
N ALA A 41 -8.33 7.87 51.86
CA ALA A 41 -7.60 7.02 50.93
C ALA A 41 -7.53 5.57 51.44
N GLY A 42 -8.39 4.70 50.93
CA GLY A 42 -8.15 3.25 50.93
C GLY A 42 -7.15 2.87 49.82
N PRO A 43 -6.37 1.78 49.96
CA PRO A 43 -5.41 1.37 48.94
C PRO A 43 -6.15 1.01 47.64
N ARG A 44 -6.03 1.88 46.64
CA ARG A 44 -6.45 1.59 45.27
C ARG A 44 -5.60 0.42 44.76
N ALA A 45 -6.25 -0.67 44.36
CA ALA A 45 -5.63 -1.71 43.56
C ALA A 45 -4.94 -1.06 42.34
N PRO A 46 -3.77 -1.55 41.92
CA PRO A 46 -3.11 -1.04 40.73
C PRO A 46 -4.06 -1.21 39.55
N VAL A 47 -4.59 -0.09 39.04
CA VAL A 47 -5.21 -0.04 37.72
C VAL A 47 -4.10 -0.42 36.76
N ALA A 48 -4.18 -1.63 36.21
CA ALA A 48 -3.28 -2.06 35.16
C ALA A 48 -3.31 -0.97 34.08
N PRO A 49 -2.15 -0.46 33.62
CA PRO A 49 -2.15 0.50 32.53
C PRO A 49 -2.92 -0.15 31.37
N GLU A 50 -3.95 0.54 30.86
CA GLU A 50 -4.50 0.23 29.54
C GLU A 50 -3.31 0.27 28.59
N ALA A 51 -2.83 -0.92 28.27
CA ALA A 51 -1.68 -1.12 27.44
C ALA A 51 -2.12 -0.71 26.05
N SER A 52 -1.96 0.58 25.75
CA SER A 52 -1.97 1.15 24.42
C SER A 52 -0.75 0.61 23.69
N LEU A 53 -0.79 -0.70 23.44
CA LEU A 53 0.18 -1.48 22.71
C LEU A 53 -0.21 -1.36 21.25
N VAL A 54 0.02 -0.17 20.69
CA VAL A 54 0.35 -0.10 19.28
C VAL A 54 1.73 -0.75 19.18
N LEU A 55 1.76 -2.08 19.01
CA LEU A 55 2.98 -2.85 18.84
C LEU A 55 3.35 -2.83 17.34
N PRO A 56 4.26 -1.94 16.89
CA PRO A 56 4.70 -1.91 15.49
C PRO A 56 5.46 -3.19 15.07
N PHE A 57 5.74 -4.11 16.00
CA PHE A 57 6.53 -5.33 15.79
C PHE A 57 5.71 -6.59 15.45
N LEU A 58 4.38 -6.49 15.38
CA LEU A 58 3.48 -7.62 15.09
C LEU A 58 2.90 -7.58 13.67
N LEU A 59 3.54 -6.87 12.74
CA LEU A 59 3.14 -6.90 11.34
C LEU A 59 4.05 -7.86 10.57
N PRO A 60 3.50 -8.59 9.58
CA PRO A 60 4.33 -9.39 8.69
C PRO A 60 5.24 -8.48 7.85
N PHE A 61 6.43 -8.97 7.55
CA PHE A 61 7.46 -8.25 6.80
C PHE A 61 7.51 -8.75 5.37
N VAL A 62 7.56 -7.82 4.41
CA VAL A 62 7.68 -8.12 2.99
C VAL A 62 9.02 -7.63 2.48
N PHE A 63 9.76 -8.46 1.75
CA PHE A 63 11.00 -8.02 1.11
C PHE A 63 11.15 -8.62 -0.30
N PRO A 64 11.80 -7.88 -1.22
CA PRO A 64 12.15 -8.41 -2.52
C PRO A 64 13.34 -9.37 -2.40
N PHE A 65 13.36 -10.41 -3.22
CA PHE A 65 14.51 -11.28 -3.41
C PHE A 65 14.68 -11.60 -4.90
N ASP A 66 15.91 -11.91 -5.30
CA ASP A 66 16.19 -12.33 -6.67
C ASP A 66 16.01 -13.84 -6.77
N ALA A 67 15.07 -14.29 -7.60
CA ALA A 67 14.90 -15.69 -7.94
C ALA A 67 15.44 -15.92 -9.35
N GLU A 68 15.82 -17.15 -9.70
CA GLU A 68 16.32 -17.46 -11.06
C GLU A 68 15.33 -17.06 -12.17
N ALA A 69 14.03 -16.96 -11.87
CA ALA A 69 12.99 -16.53 -12.79
C ALA A 69 12.67 -15.01 -12.76
N GLY A 70 13.42 -14.22 -11.98
CA GLY A 70 13.25 -12.76 -11.84
C GLY A 70 12.91 -12.32 -10.41
N ALA A 71 12.58 -11.03 -10.28
CA ALA A 71 12.27 -10.42 -8.98
C ALA A 71 11.03 -11.06 -8.33
N ALA A 72 11.23 -11.65 -7.16
CA ALA A 72 10.19 -12.29 -6.37
C ALA A 72 10.04 -11.57 -5.01
N TRP A 73 8.93 -11.85 -4.33
CA TRP A 73 8.59 -11.21 -3.06
C TRP A 73 8.35 -12.27 -2.00
N ALA A 74 8.94 -12.09 -0.82
CA ALA A 74 8.75 -12.98 0.31
C ALA A 74 8.00 -12.27 1.43
N LEU A 75 7.08 -12.99 2.06
CA LEU A 75 6.38 -12.60 3.27
C LEU A 75 6.92 -13.42 4.44
N VAL A 76 7.49 -12.76 5.44
CA VAL A 76 7.87 -13.38 6.73
C VAL A 76 6.81 -13.04 7.77
N ILE A 77 6.35 -14.07 8.45
CA ILE A 77 5.29 -14.00 9.45
C ILE A 77 5.92 -14.16 10.83
N PRO A 78 5.91 -13.11 11.67
CA PRO A 78 6.40 -13.23 13.04
C PRO A 78 5.53 -14.19 13.86
N PRO A 79 6.09 -14.78 14.94
CA PRO A 79 5.32 -15.64 15.84
C PRO A 79 4.14 -14.90 16.48
N GLY A 80 3.06 -15.64 16.75
CA GLY A 80 1.80 -15.09 17.29
C GLY A 80 0.85 -14.52 16.23
N LEU A 81 1.19 -14.68 14.94
CA LEU A 81 0.29 -14.41 13.82
C LEU A 81 0.00 -15.68 13.04
N THR A 82 -1.26 -15.86 12.68
CA THR A 82 -1.68 -16.78 11.64
C THR A 82 -2.01 -15.98 10.38
N VAL A 83 -1.39 -16.32 9.25
CA VAL A 83 -1.68 -15.68 7.96
C VAL A 83 -2.27 -16.67 6.97
N PHE A 84 -3.33 -16.26 6.29
CA PHE A 84 -3.86 -16.96 5.12
C PHE A 84 -3.55 -16.16 3.88
N ARG A 85 -3.01 -16.83 2.86
CA ARG A 85 -2.76 -16.28 1.52
C ARG A 85 -3.82 -16.86 0.57
N ASN A 86 -4.63 -16.01 -0.03
CA ASN A 86 -5.74 -16.43 -0.91
C ASN A 86 -6.60 -17.54 -0.27
N GLY A 87 -6.93 -17.38 1.01
CA GLY A 87 -7.70 -18.35 1.80
C GLY A 87 -6.93 -19.60 2.29
N SER A 88 -5.69 -19.82 1.85
CA SER A 88 -4.87 -20.96 2.26
C SER A 88 -3.92 -20.58 3.40
N PRO A 89 -3.80 -21.38 4.48
CA PRO A 89 -2.92 -21.07 5.59
C PRO A 89 -1.45 -21.12 5.15
N VAL A 90 -0.68 -20.09 5.51
CA VAL A 90 0.76 -20.07 5.27
C VAL A 90 1.45 -20.89 6.36
N SER A 91 2.10 -21.98 5.95
CA SER A 91 2.86 -22.86 6.84
C SER A 91 4.31 -22.40 6.92
N LEU A 92 4.99 -22.64 8.05
CA LEU A 92 6.42 -22.34 8.29
C LEU A 92 6.81 -20.85 8.42
N GLY A 93 5.82 -19.95 8.50
CA GLY A 93 6.08 -18.53 8.74
C GLY A 93 6.77 -17.79 7.59
N LEU A 94 6.85 -18.38 6.40
CA LEU A 94 7.43 -17.79 5.19
C LEU A 94 6.64 -18.23 3.95
N THR A 95 6.32 -17.30 3.05
CA THR A 95 5.77 -17.65 1.72
C THR A 95 6.25 -16.67 0.66
N ALA A 96 6.35 -17.15 -0.58
CA ALA A 96 6.42 -16.27 -1.74
C ALA A 96 5.07 -15.57 -1.96
N LEU A 97 5.11 -14.33 -2.43
CA LEU A 97 3.96 -13.54 -2.85
C LEU A 97 3.96 -13.35 -4.37
N ALA A 98 2.79 -13.46 -4.95
CA ALA A 98 2.46 -13.12 -6.33
C ALA A 98 1.65 -11.82 -6.36
N ASP A 99 1.68 -11.11 -7.49
CA ASP A 99 0.85 -9.92 -7.68
C ASP A 99 -0.63 -10.23 -7.40
N ARG A 100 -1.30 -9.33 -6.67
CA ARG A 100 -2.72 -9.40 -6.29
C ARG A 100 -3.06 -10.51 -5.29
N ASP A 101 -2.09 -10.97 -4.52
CA ASP A 101 -2.36 -11.86 -3.39
C ASP A 101 -3.18 -11.16 -2.30
N GLU A 102 -4.26 -11.81 -1.87
CA GLU A 102 -4.97 -11.47 -0.64
C GLU A 102 -4.28 -12.10 0.56
N LEU A 103 -4.12 -11.32 1.63
CA LEU A 103 -3.59 -11.77 2.90
C LEU A 103 -4.60 -11.51 4.03
N LEU A 104 -5.00 -12.55 4.75
CA LEU A 104 -5.75 -12.42 6.00
C LEU A 104 -4.80 -12.68 7.17
N VAL A 105 -4.49 -11.63 7.92
CA VAL A 105 -3.67 -11.69 9.14
C VAL A 105 -4.58 -11.83 10.34
N VAL A 106 -4.32 -12.83 11.18
CA VAL A 106 -5.02 -13.09 12.43
C VAL A 106 -4.02 -12.99 13.58
N MET A 107 -4.23 -12.05 14.48
CA MET A 107 -3.42 -11.90 15.69
C MET A 107 -3.92 -12.89 16.75
N GLU A 108 -3.10 -13.88 17.13
CA GLU A 108 -3.55 -14.99 17.99
C GLU A 108 -3.94 -14.51 19.40
N ALA A 109 -3.17 -13.59 19.96
CA ALA A 109 -3.39 -13.09 21.32
C ALA A 109 -4.72 -12.33 21.48
N THR A 110 -5.20 -11.67 20.43
CA THR A 110 -6.38 -10.79 20.48
C THR A 110 -7.56 -11.30 19.64
N GLY A 111 -7.32 -12.25 18.74
CA GLY A 111 -8.30 -12.72 17.75
C GLY A 111 -8.62 -11.69 16.65
N VAL A 112 -7.94 -10.53 16.64
CA VAL A 112 -8.18 -9.47 15.64
C VAL A 112 -7.78 -9.97 14.26
N LYS A 113 -8.63 -9.68 13.27
CA LYS A 113 -8.42 -10.04 11.87
C LYS A 113 -8.24 -8.79 11.01
N GLN A 114 -7.21 -8.80 10.17
CA GLN A 114 -6.91 -7.73 9.22
C GLN A 114 -6.73 -8.32 7.82
N ARG A 115 -7.46 -7.77 6.85
CA ARG A 115 -7.30 -8.13 5.44
C ARG A 115 -6.38 -7.11 4.77
N LEU A 116 -5.35 -7.62 4.11
CA LEU A 116 -4.34 -6.87 3.36
C LEU A 116 -4.33 -7.40 1.93
N TYR A 117 -3.84 -6.58 1.01
CA TYR A 117 -3.59 -6.99 -0.36
C TYR A 117 -2.17 -6.61 -0.75
N PHE A 118 -1.50 -7.54 -1.42
CA PHE A 118 -0.18 -7.34 -1.98
C PHE A 118 -0.30 -7.15 -3.49
N SER A 119 0.31 -6.08 -4.00
CA SER A 119 0.40 -5.87 -5.44
C SER A 119 1.77 -5.31 -5.83
N THR A 120 2.28 -5.80 -6.96
CA THR A 120 3.46 -5.28 -7.63
C THR A 120 3.10 -4.24 -8.69
N GLU A 121 1.82 -3.90 -8.83
CA GLU A 121 1.37 -2.86 -9.75
C GLU A 121 2.06 -1.53 -9.45
N ALA A 122 2.66 -0.96 -10.49
CA ALA A 122 3.28 0.35 -10.43
C ALA A 122 2.49 1.30 -11.32
N ALA A 123 2.21 2.50 -10.81
CA ALA A 123 1.64 3.54 -11.62
C ALA A 123 2.66 4.00 -12.67
N PRO A 124 2.25 4.20 -13.94
CA PRO A 124 3.13 4.81 -14.94
C PRO A 124 3.54 6.22 -14.50
N LEU A 125 4.83 6.52 -14.58
CA LEU A 125 5.39 7.83 -14.26
C LEU A 125 6.05 8.41 -15.50
N ILE A 126 5.98 9.74 -15.64
CA ILE A 126 6.78 10.47 -16.61
C ILE A 126 8.19 10.59 -16.04
N GLU A 127 9.16 10.02 -16.72
CA GLU A 127 10.56 10.01 -16.33
C GLU A 127 11.47 10.26 -17.54
N PRO A 128 12.72 10.68 -17.32
CA PRO A 128 13.68 10.88 -18.41
C PRO A 128 13.94 9.57 -19.16
N ALA A 129 13.76 9.58 -20.48
CA ALA A 129 13.98 8.41 -21.32
C ALA A 129 15.46 7.98 -21.31
N PRO A 130 15.74 6.66 -21.29
CA PRO A 130 17.09 6.15 -21.48
C PRO A 130 17.53 6.33 -22.94
N VAL A 131 18.83 6.11 -23.19
CA VAL A 131 19.41 6.24 -24.52
C VAL A 131 18.89 5.16 -25.49
N ALA A 132 18.70 5.55 -26.75
CA ALA A 132 18.55 4.65 -27.91
C ALA A 132 17.32 3.70 -27.90
N LEU A 133 16.16 4.16 -27.42
CA LEU A 133 14.89 3.43 -27.56
C LEU A 133 13.97 4.03 -28.62
N THR A 134 13.05 3.22 -29.13
CA THR A 134 12.03 3.65 -30.12
C THR A 134 10.65 3.54 -29.51
N CYS A 135 9.81 4.56 -29.71
CA CYS A 135 8.44 4.50 -29.22
C CYS A 135 7.61 3.49 -30.03
N PRO A 136 6.97 2.49 -29.40
CA PRO A 136 6.16 1.50 -30.11
C PRO A 136 4.94 2.09 -30.84
N ARG A 137 4.48 3.30 -30.46
CA ARG A 137 3.29 3.93 -31.06
C ARG A 137 3.63 4.70 -32.33
N CYS A 138 4.48 5.73 -32.23
CA CYS A 138 4.82 6.59 -33.37
C CYS A 138 6.00 6.04 -34.20
N LYS A 139 6.71 5.01 -33.71
CA LYS A 139 7.90 4.41 -34.33
C LYS A 139 9.12 5.33 -34.45
N ASP A 140 9.04 6.53 -33.89
CA ASP A 140 10.16 7.47 -33.84
C ASP A 140 11.06 7.22 -32.62
N PRO A 141 12.35 7.59 -32.69
CA PRO A 141 13.27 7.48 -31.57
C PRO A 141 12.87 8.37 -30.39
N LEU A 142 13.18 7.90 -29.18
CA LEU A 142 13.09 8.67 -27.94
C LEU A 142 14.33 9.56 -27.81
N ILE A 143 14.11 10.80 -27.39
CA ILE A 143 15.20 11.73 -27.07
C ILE A 143 15.73 11.32 -25.71
N SER A 144 17.02 10.99 -25.62
CA SER A 144 17.67 10.68 -24.33
C SER A 144 17.48 11.82 -23.35
N GLY A 145 17.02 11.50 -22.14
CA GLY A 145 16.71 12.47 -21.08
C GLY A 145 15.41 13.26 -21.30
N GLY A 146 14.74 13.10 -22.45
CA GLY A 146 13.43 13.71 -22.71
C GLY A 146 12.30 13.01 -21.94
N PRO A 147 11.14 13.67 -21.74
CA PRO A 147 10.04 13.10 -20.97
C PRO A 147 9.40 11.92 -21.71
N ALA A 148 9.34 10.79 -21.03
CA ALA A 148 8.76 9.57 -21.54
C ALA A 148 8.11 8.77 -20.41
N VAL A 149 7.33 7.76 -20.76
CA VAL A 149 6.74 6.84 -19.80
C VAL A 149 7.23 5.44 -20.11
N CYS A 150 7.80 4.78 -19.10
CA CYS A 150 8.10 3.35 -19.14
C CYS A 150 6.84 2.57 -18.72
N CYS A 151 6.38 1.67 -19.58
CA CYS A 151 5.27 0.79 -19.26
C CYS A 151 5.64 -0.10 -18.04
N PRO A 152 4.91 -0.05 -16.93
CA PRO A 152 5.24 -0.85 -15.74
C PRO A 152 5.10 -2.36 -15.98
N THR A 153 4.24 -2.78 -16.93
CA THR A 153 4.05 -4.20 -17.28
C THR A 153 5.09 -4.73 -18.25
N CYS A 154 5.23 -4.12 -19.44
CA CYS A 154 6.07 -4.67 -20.51
C CYS A 154 7.42 -3.95 -20.70
N ARG A 155 7.69 -2.90 -19.90
CA ARG A 155 8.91 -2.08 -19.93
C ARG A 155 9.19 -1.35 -21.25
N ALA A 156 8.22 -1.29 -22.16
CA ALA A 156 8.32 -0.48 -23.36
C ALA A 156 8.22 1.01 -23.04
N TRP A 157 8.98 1.83 -23.75
CA TRP A 157 9.05 3.28 -23.52
C TRP A 157 8.23 4.05 -24.56
N HIS A 158 7.50 5.08 -24.11
CA HIS A 158 6.63 5.88 -24.95
C HIS A 158 6.87 7.38 -24.75
N HIS A 159 6.76 8.18 -25.81
CA HIS A 159 6.79 9.64 -25.67
C HIS A 159 5.61 10.12 -24.81
N GLN A 160 5.87 11.09 -23.94
CA GLN A 160 4.84 11.84 -23.24
C GLN A 160 5.25 13.32 -23.19
N THR A 161 5.09 14.00 -24.33
CA THR A 161 5.23 15.46 -24.47
C THR A 161 3.90 16.05 -24.96
N ASP A 162 3.79 17.38 -24.97
CA ASP A 162 2.61 18.08 -25.51
C ASP A 162 2.43 17.81 -27.02
N GLU A 163 3.52 17.73 -27.78
CA GLU A 163 3.48 17.46 -29.22
C GLU A 163 3.29 15.96 -29.53
N ARG A 164 3.73 15.09 -28.60
CA ARG A 164 3.75 13.63 -28.76
C ARG A 164 3.24 12.95 -27.49
N PRO A 165 1.93 13.02 -27.20
CA PRO A 165 1.33 12.34 -26.05
C PRO A 165 1.13 10.84 -26.34
N CYS A 166 2.16 10.15 -26.84
CA CYS A 166 2.05 8.79 -27.35
C CYS A 166 1.65 7.78 -26.27
N TRP A 167 1.98 7.99 -25.01
CA TRP A 167 1.49 7.14 -23.92
C TRP A 167 -0.02 7.32 -23.75
N THR A 168 -0.49 8.54 -23.45
CA THR A 168 -1.92 8.82 -23.19
C THR A 168 -2.82 8.88 -24.43
N TYR A 169 -2.26 8.69 -25.63
CA TYR A 169 -3.01 8.76 -26.89
C TYR A 169 -4.15 7.71 -27.01
N SER A 170 -4.04 6.58 -26.31
CA SER A 170 -5.03 5.50 -26.32
C SER A 170 -5.04 4.84 -24.96
N ASP A 171 -6.18 4.27 -24.56
CA ASP A 171 -6.42 3.67 -23.24
C ASP A 171 -5.41 2.59 -22.82
N PHE A 172 -4.75 1.94 -23.79
CA PHE A 172 -3.79 0.86 -23.54
C PHE A 172 -2.43 1.11 -24.17
N CYS A 173 -1.40 0.53 -23.54
CA CYS A 173 -0.03 0.53 -24.05
C CYS A 173 0.01 -0.04 -25.47
N ALA A 174 0.75 0.62 -26.37
CA ALA A 174 0.85 0.14 -27.76
C ALA A 174 1.68 -1.16 -27.90
N ALA A 175 2.39 -1.58 -26.86
CA ALA A 175 3.23 -2.79 -26.84
C ALA A 175 2.61 -3.95 -26.04
N CYS A 176 1.62 -3.70 -25.19
CA CYS A 176 0.90 -4.76 -24.48
C CYS A 176 -0.57 -4.38 -24.23
N PRO A 177 -1.51 -5.34 -24.29
CA PRO A 177 -2.94 -5.04 -24.10
C PRO A 177 -3.33 -4.87 -22.63
N THR A 178 -2.44 -5.20 -21.68
CA THR A 178 -2.77 -5.26 -20.25
C THR A 178 -2.69 -3.91 -19.56
N GLN A 179 -1.73 -3.07 -19.94
CA GLN A 179 -1.43 -1.83 -19.21
C GLN A 179 -2.29 -0.67 -19.71
N ARG A 180 -3.04 -0.06 -18.78
CA ARG A 180 -3.75 1.20 -19.02
C ARG A 180 -2.79 2.39 -19.02
N THR A 181 -3.11 3.41 -19.80
CA THR A 181 -2.23 4.58 -20.03
C THR A 181 -2.63 5.82 -19.25
N ALA A 182 -3.67 5.75 -18.42
CA ALA A 182 -4.03 6.85 -17.54
C ALA A 182 -2.84 7.25 -16.65
N LEU A 183 -2.53 8.55 -16.60
CA LEU A 183 -1.51 9.16 -15.74
C LEU A 183 -2.16 9.88 -14.56
N ASP A 184 -3.16 9.26 -13.95
CA ASP A 184 -3.86 9.79 -12.77
C ASP A 184 -3.17 9.42 -11.45
N GLY A 185 -2.04 8.71 -11.52
CA GLY A 185 -1.29 8.21 -10.37
C GLY A 185 -2.03 7.12 -9.60
N ARG A 186 -3.12 6.57 -10.14
CA ARG A 186 -3.93 5.54 -9.49
C ARG A 186 -3.50 4.15 -9.96
N LEU A 187 -3.70 3.18 -9.09
CA LEU A 187 -3.62 1.77 -9.44
C LEU A 187 -4.91 1.40 -10.20
N SER A 188 -4.76 0.57 -11.22
CA SER A 188 -5.89 0.10 -12.02
C SER A 188 -6.62 -1.07 -11.37
N TRP A 189 -5.94 -1.83 -10.52
CA TRP A 189 -6.55 -2.94 -9.78
C TRP A 189 -7.20 -2.46 -8.48
N THR A 190 -8.42 -2.90 -8.23
CA THR A 190 -9.10 -2.73 -6.95
C THR A 190 -9.44 -4.09 -6.34
N PRO A 191 -9.30 -4.28 -5.01
CA PRO A 191 -9.56 -5.58 -4.41
C PRO A 191 -11.01 -6.06 -4.51
N GLU A 192 -11.94 -5.15 -4.81
CA GLU A 192 -13.33 -5.47 -5.12
C GLU A 192 -13.49 -6.31 -6.40
N ASP A 193 -12.45 -6.41 -7.23
CA ASP A 193 -12.44 -7.20 -8.47
C ASP A 193 -12.00 -8.67 -8.27
N LEU A 194 -11.76 -9.13 -7.03
CA LEU A 194 -11.39 -10.52 -6.67
C LEU A 194 -12.59 -11.45 -6.43
#